data_AF-A0A178MMJ7-F1
#
_entry.id   AF-A0A178MMJ7-F1
#
_cell.length_a   1.000
_cell.length_b   1.000
_cell.length_c   1.000
_cell.angle_alpha   90.00
_cell.angle_beta   90.00
_cell.angle_gamma   90.00
#
_symmetry.space_group_name_H-M   'P 1'
#
loop_
_entity.id
_entity.type
_entity.pdbx_description
1 polymer ?
#
loop_
_entity_poly.entity_id
_entity_poly.type
_entity_poly.pdbx_seq_one_letter_code
_entity_poly.pdbx_strand_id
1 'polypeptide(L)'
;MAGCAELLRVEHEDSNKAPALTLSDCHVSAQFEGLGPTARVILRLKEPAAKAWRTVLAPKGKLATALTGGKLVLRPNAGSLPKAPLLPSHSAGNNSNHAWHWDASSATLHIDPADPTLGTADARCPTPERGGPIFWLDTLEVAPGALITPSAYWTPRPGIYDPIAQACLTGWSLSEGARAVMHAGLGLVITAPDAPEGAIFDISARVAGHSQHITVRGAVRVTDPARHPLAGTWSETQEKLCSGGDWRKPAEPIGELVFKANGAFTLARVPFESYFDYWGTYRHAPASGALTLNITGGNRIPSERSAKGRGRIMPSGELLLEGLPPWSAEAGGAVCSRLFRRH
;
A
#
# COMPACT_ATOMS: atom_id res chain seq x y z
N MET A 1 -10.10 7.32 7.59
CA MET A 1 -8.68 7.49 7.22
C MET A 1 -8.21 6.16 6.65
N ALA A 2 -7.62 6.13 5.45
CA ALA A 2 -6.93 4.95 4.97
C ALA A 2 -5.89 4.54 6.03
N GLY A 3 -5.81 3.26 6.37
CA GLY A 3 -4.81 2.77 7.31
C GLY A 3 -3.43 3.10 6.75
N CYS A 4 -2.61 3.79 7.53
CA CYS A 4 -1.31 4.24 7.06
C CYS A 4 -0.40 3.02 6.89
N ALA A 5 -0.07 2.68 5.64
CA ALA A 5 0.82 1.57 5.36
C ALA A 5 2.22 1.90 5.88
N GLU A 6 2.79 1.02 6.68
CA GLU A 6 4.16 1.20 7.13
C GLU A 6 5.11 1.14 5.93
N LEU A 7 5.89 2.20 5.77
CA LEU A 7 6.84 2.40 4.69
C LEU A 7 8.22 1.84 5.07
N LEU A 8 8.70 2.22 6.25
CA LEU A 8 10.08 2.00 6.70
C LEU A 8 10.14 1.70 8.20
N ARG A 9 11.10 0.87 8.58
CA ARG A 9 11.54 0.65 9.97
C ARG A 9 13.02 0.95 10.10
N VAL A 10 13.40 1.62 11.18
CA VAL A 10 14.81 1.78 11.57
C VAL A 10 15.15 0.70 12.57
N GLU A 11 16.12 -0.13 12.20
CA GLU A 11 16.64 -1.21 13.03
C GLU A 11 18.11 -0.99 13.34
N HIS A 12 18.57 -1.60 14.41
CA HIS A 12 20.00 -1.74 14.68
C HIS A 12 20.53 -2.97 13.94
N GLU A 13 21.68 -2.84 13.27
CA GLU A 13 22.28 -3.91 12.45
C GLU A 13 22.38 -5.25 13.19
N ASP A 14 22.77 -5.20 14.47
CA ASP A 14 23.04 -6.37 15.31
C ASP A 14 21.86 -6.90 16.16
N SER A 15 20.62 -6.40 16.03
CA SER A 15 19.58 -6.71 17.03
C SER A 15 18.33 -7.42 16.50
N ASN A 16 17.95 -8.54 17.14
CA ASN A 16 16.60 -9.12 17.09
C ASN A 16 15.56 -8.31 17.90
N LYS A 17 15.81 -7.01 18.13
CA LYS A 17 14.94 -6.15 18.94
C LYS A 17 13.86 -5.49 18.07
N ALA A 18 12.76 -5.10 18.69
CA ALA A 18 11.72 -4.32 18.04
C ALA A 18 12.31 -3.05 17.38
N PRO A 19 11.76 -2.63 16.22
CA PRO A 19 12.28 -1.48 15.48
C PRO A 19 12.29 -0.23 16.35
N ALA A 20 13.36 0.55 16.25
CA ALA A 20 13.57 1.72 17.10
C ALA A 20 12.76 2.93 16.65
N LEU A 21 12.44 3.00 15.35
CA LEU A 21 11.54 3.99 14.73
C LEU A 21 10.77 3.30 13.59
N THR A 22 9.53 3.70 13.38
CA THR A 22 8.75 3.31 12.19
C THR A 22 8.22 4.55 11.49
N LEU A 23 7.98 4.43 10.19
CA LEU A 23 7.45 5.48 9.34
C LEU A 23 6.38 4.87 8.44
N SER A 24 5.25 5.54 8.30
CA SER A 24 4.18 5.15 7.38
C SER A 24 4.04 6.20 6.28
N ASP A 25 3.36 5.83 5.21
CA ASP A 25 2.98 6.72 4.11
C ASP A 25 2.29 8.03 4.57
N CYS A 26 1.43 7.96 5.60
CA CYS A 26 0.78 9.13 6.18
C CYS A 26 1.76 10.08 6.88
N HIS A 27 2.86 9.55 7.40
CA HIS A 27 3.85 10.33 8.15
C HIS A 27 4.81 11.10 7.24
N VAL A 28 4.73 10.92 5.93
CA VAL A 28 5.64 11.59 4.99
C VAL A 28 4.91 12.30 3.86
N SER A 29 5.59 13.27 3.27
CA SER A 29 5.38 13.68 1.88
C SER A 29 6.64 13.36 1.11
N ALA A 30 6.51 12.66 -0.01
CA ALA A 30 7.62 12.32 -0.87
C ALA A 30 7.73 13.34 -2.02
N GLN A 31 8.95 13.68 -2.41
CA GLN A 31 9.23 14.52 -3.58
C GLN A 31 10.52 14.02 -4.26
N PHE A 32 10.68 14.37 -5.53
CA PHE A 32 11.94 14.17 -6.24
C PHE A 32 12.70 15.48 -6.36
N GLU A 33 14.02 15.41 -6.19
CA GLU A 33 14.96 16.47 -6.54
C GLU A 33 15.75 16.03 -7.77
N GLY A 34 15.63 16.77 -8.87
CA GLY A 34 16.20 16.40 -10.17
C GLY A 34 15.26 15.53 -11.03
N LEU A 35 15.79 15.04 -12.16
CA LEU A 35 15.07 14.20 -13.13
C LEU A 35 15.91 12.99 -13.54
N GLY A 36 15.24 11.94 -14.02
CA GLY A 36 15.90 10.77 -14.59
C GLY A 36 16.60 9.88 -13.55
N PRO A 37 17.65 9.14 -13.94
CA PRO A 37 18.30 8.14 -13.08
C PRO A 37 19.08 8.75 -11.90
N THR A 38 19.34 10.06 -11.93
CA THR A 38 20.02 10.79 -10.86
C THR A 38 19.05 11.52 -9.93
N ALA A 39 17.74 11.33 -10.10
CA ALA A 39 16.75 11.97 -9.24
C ALA A 39 16.89 11.44 -7.81
N ARG A 40 17.01 12.35 -6.84
CA ARG A 40 17.02 12.00 -5.42
C ARG A 40 15.60 11.94 -4.90
N VAL A 41 15.27 10.91 -4.11
CA VAL A 41 14.01 10.86 -3.38
C VAL A 41 14.18 11.59 -2.05
N ILE A 42 13.27 12.51 -1.74
CA ILE A 42 13.22 13.19 -0.45
C ILE A 42 11.89 12.86 0.23
N LEU A 43 11.96 12.18 1.37
CA LEU A 43 10.82 11.96 2.25
C LEU A 43 10.86 13.01 3.36
N ARG A 44 9.96 13.99 3.29
CA ARG A 44 9.79 14.96 4.37
C ARG A 44 8.82 14.42 5.40
N LEU A 45 9.27 14.33 6.65
CA LEU A 45 8.43 13.84 7.74
C LEU A 45 7.45 14.93 8.15
N LYS A 46 6.18 14.55 8.33
CA LYS A 46 5.13 15.39 8.90
C LYS A 46 5.19 15.32 10.42
N GLU A 47 4.66 16.34 11.10
CA GLU A 47 4.44 16.26 12.54
C GLU A 47 3.28 15.28 12.83
N PRO A 48 3.35 14.45 13.89
CA PRO A 48 4.36 14.44 14.98
C PRO A 48 5.59 13.56 14.72
N ALA A 49 5.66 12.86 13.57
CA ALA A 49 6.76 11.94 13.27
C ALA A 49 8.12 12.67 13.20
N ALA A 50 8.16 13.86 12.60
CA ALA A 50 9.36 14.70 12.55
C ALA A 50 9.94 14.99 13.94
N LYS A 51 9.11 15.41 14.92
CA LYS A 51 9.52 15.61 16.31
C LYS A 51 10.08 14.34 16.96
N ALA A 52 9.42 13.20 16.77
CA ALA A 52 9.88 11.93 17.32
C ALA A 52 11.27 11.56 16.77
N TRP A 53 11.45 11.66 15.46
CA TRP A 53 12.72 11.34 14.79
C TRP A 53 13.85 12.29 15.22
N ARG A 54 13.62 13.61 15.24
CA ARG A 54 14.60 14.59 15.75
C ARG A 54 15.02 14.26 17.19
N THR A 55 14.08 13.88 18.05
CA THR A 55 14.36 13.59 19.45
C THR A 55 15.25 12.35 19.61
N VAL A 56 14.93 11.29 18.85
CA VAL A 56 15.64 10.00 18.94
C VAL A 56 17.03 10.05 18.27
N LEU A 57 17.17 10.82 17.18
CA LEU A 57 18.39 10.93 16.36
C LEU A 57 19.27 12.15 16.66
N ALA A 58 18.85 13.08 17.53
CA ALA A 58 19.66 14.24 17.93
C ALA A 58 21.02 13.81 18.54
N PRO A 59 22.04 14.70 18.64
CA PRO A 59 23.37 14.36 19.18
C PRO A 59 23.38 13.73 20.59
N LYS A 60 22.32 13.93 21.39
CA LYS A 60 22.13 13.31 22.71
C LYS A 60 20.95 12.32 22.76
N GLY A 61 20.37 12.02 21.61
CA GLY A 61 19.26 11.09 21.45
C GLY A 61 19.70 9.65 21.61
N LYS A 62 18.75 8.76 21.91
CA LYS A 62 18.99 7.35 22.19
C LYS A 62 19.72 6.61 21.05
N LEU A 63 19.54 7.05 19.81
CA LEU A 63 20.15 6.41 18.62
C LEU A 63 21.30 7.22 18.01
N ALA A 64 21.74 8.31 18.64
CA ALA A 64 22.76 9.21 18.10
C ALA A 64 24.06 8.46 17.72
N THR A 65 24.59 7.68 18.66
CA THR A 65 25.84 6.93 18.46
C THR A 65 25.71 5.86 17.38
N ALA A 66 24.54 5.21 17.30
CA ALA A 66 24.28 4.21 16.27
C ALA A 66 24.17 4.86 14.88
N LEU A 67 23.54 6.03 14.78
CA LEU A 67 23.43 6.82 13.55
C LEU A 67 24.82 7.25 13.05
N THR A 68 25.63 7.86 13.92
CA THR A 68 26.98 8.33 13.54
C THR A 68 27.93 7.18 13.24
N GLY A 69 27.72 6.02 13.88
CA GLY A 69 28.49 4.81 13.65
C GLY A 69 28.03 3.98 12.46
N GLY A 70 27.01 4.41 11.71
CA GLY A 70 26.46 3.67 10.55
C GLY A 70 25.78 2.35 10.91
N LYS A 71 25.41 2.15 12.19
CA LYS A 71 24.81 0.91 12.70
C LYS A 71 23.29 0.86 12.60
N LEU A 72 22.68 1.95 12.16
CA LEU A 72 21.25 2.01 11.88
C LEU A 72 21.01 1.57 10.44
N VAL A 73 20.08 0.67 10.25
CA VAL A 73 19.67 0.19 8.94
C VAL A 73 18.20 0.51 8.74
N LEU A 74 17.89 1.14 7.61
CA LEU A 74 16.52 1.28 7.17
C LEU A 74 16.08 0.01 6.47
N ARG A 75 15.03 -0.62 6.99
CA ARG A 75 14.36 -1.76 6.38
C ARG A 75 13.00 -1.31 5.84
N PRO A 76 12.77 -1.44 4.53
CA PRO A 76 11.45 -1.24 3.99
C PRO A 76 10.55 -2.42 4.38
N ASN A 77 9.29 -2.12 4.65
CA ASN A 77 8.29 -3.14 4.99
C ASN A 77 7.74 -3.84 3.73
N ALA A 78 7.82 -3.18 2.55
CA ALA A 78 7.44 -3.74 1.26
C ALA A 78 8.09 -2.97 0.09
N GLY A 79 8.27 -3.67 -1.03
CA GLY A 79 8.62 -3.09 -2.33
C GLY A 79 10.11 -2.87 -2.56
N SER A 80 10.40 -1.91 -3.44
CA SER A 80 11.69 -1.76 -4.10
C SER A 80 12.71 -0.84 -3.41
N LEU A 81 12.39 -0.37 -2.20
CA LEU A 81 13.31 0.45 -1.40
C LEU A 81 14.52 -0.41 -0.97
N PRO A 82 15.77 0.08 -1.11
CA PRO A 82 16.93 -0.69 -0.72
C PRO A 82 17.07 -0.71 0.81
N LYS A 83 17.38 -1.89 1.36
CA LYS A 83 17.94 -1.99 2.71
C LYS A 83 19.31 -1.32 2.70
N ALA A 84 19.50 -0.28 3.49
CA ALA A 84 20.80 0.36 3.56
C ALA A 84 21.04 1.12 4.88
N PRO A 85 22.31 1.48 5.17
CA PRO A 85 22.65 2.27 6.33
C PRO A 85 21.94 3.63 6.32
N LEU A 86 21.47 4.06 7.50
CA LEU A 86 21.01 5.41 7.76
C LEU A 86 22.18 6.21 8.35
N LEU A 87 22.54 7.30 7.68
CA LEU A 87 23.65 8.17 8.03
C LEU A 87 23.15 9.61 8.27
N PRO A 88 23.87 10.43 9.04
CA PRO A 88 23.58 11.86 9.11
C PRO A 88 23.98 12.56 7.80
N SER A 89 23.25 13.62 7.43
CA SER A 89 23.44 14.32 6.14
C SER A 89 24.86 14.86 5.91
N HIS A 90 25.55 15.32 6.95
CA HIS A 90 26.93 15.82 6.84
C HIS A 90 27.96 14.72 6.53
N SER A 91 27.63 13.45 6.76
CA SER A 91 28.50 12.30 6.43
C SER A 91 28.27 11.79 5.00
N ALA A 92 27.36 12.38 4.24
CA ALA A 92 27.00 11.95 2.89
C ALA A 92 28.14 12.12 1.85
N GLY A 93 28.99 13.12 2.03
CA GLY A 93 29.99 13.51 1.03
C GLY A 93 31.08 12.48 0.71
N ASN A 94 31.24 11.44 1.53
CA ASN A 94 32.35 10.48 1.41
C ASN A 94 31.93 9.01 1.24
N ASN A 95 30.64 8.67 1.29
CA ASN A 95 30.20 7.27 1.21
C ASN A 95 29.56 6.97 -0.14
N SER A 96 30.07 5.92 -0.78
CA SER A 96 29.58 5.34 -2.01
C SER A 96 28.12 4.88 -1.90
N ASN A 97 27.39 5.07 -3.00
CA ASN A 97 26.11 4.50 -3.42
C ASN A 97 25.26 3.79 -2.34
N HIS A 98 23.98 4.21 -2.24
CA HIS A 98 22.87 3.58 -1.51
C HIS A 98 22.69 3.96 -0.03
N ALA A 99 23.30 5.01 0.51
CA ALA A 99 22.97 5.42 1.88
C ALA A 99 21.65 6.20 1.96
N TRP A 100 20.92 5.98 3.05
CA TRP A 100 19.86 6.89 3.45
C TRP A 100 20.47 8.02 4.28
N HIS A 101 20.06 9.25 4.00
CA HIS A 101 20.55 10.41 4.74
C HIS A 101 19.46 11.08 5.56
N TRP A 102 19.70 11.25 6.85
CA TRP A 102 18.86 12.02 7.74
C TRP A 102 19.36 13.47 7.85
N ASP A 103 18.51 14.41 7.46
CA ASP A 103 18.68 15.83 7.75
C ASP A 103 17.77 16.25 8.90
N ALA A 104 18.37 16.51 10.05
CA ALA A 104 17.66 16.89 11.27
C ALA A 104 17.00 18.29 11.16
N SER A 105 17.58 19.19 10.37
CA SER A 105 17.11 20.58 10.26
C SER A 105 15.76 20.63 9.55
N SER A 106 15.69 20.02 8.36
CA SER A 106 14.49 19.91 7.53
C SER A 106 13.58 18.74 7.90
N ALA A 107 14.02 17.83 8.79
CA ALA A 107 13.37 16.55 9.07
C ALA A 107 13.06 15.76 7.79
N THR A 108 14.09 15.59 6.96
CA THR A 108 13.99 14.87 5.70
C THR A 108 14.89 13.63 5.70
N LEU A 109 14.38 12.58 5.07
CA LEU A 109 15.16 11.43 4.63
C LEU A 109 15.44 11.54 3.15
N HIS A 110 16.69 11.38 2.76
CA HIS A 110 17.11 11.40 1.37
C HIS A 110 17.54 9.99 0.97
N ILE A 111 17.12 9.56 -0.21
CA ILE A 111 17.67 8.38 -0.90
C ILE A 111 18.47 8.94 -2.05
N ASP A 112 19.79 8.84 -1.95
CA ASP A 112 20.65 9.18 -3.08
C ASP A 112 20.43 8.17 -4.22
N PRO A 113 20.50 8.63 -5.48
CA PRO A 113 20.34 7.76 -6.62
C PRO A 113 21.34 6.60 -6.54
N ALA A 114 20.81 5.38 -6.56
CA ALA A 114 21.60 4.19 -6.77
C ALA A 114 22.25 4.28 -8.15
N ASP A 115 23.52 3.91 -8.27
CA ASP A 115 24.10 3.59 -9.57
C ASP A 115 23.27 2.44 -10.19
N PRO A 116 22.57 2.66 -11.31
CA PRO A 116 21.65 1.69 -11.92
C PRO A 116 22.35 0.41 -12.40
N THR A 117 23.67 0.33 -12.32
CA THR A 117 24.47 -0.83 -12.77
C THR A 117 24.51 -2.01 -11.79
N LEU A 118 23.93 -1.89 -10.59
CA LEU A 118 23.94 -2.95 -9.57
C LEU A 118 22.74 -3.92 -9.63
N GLY A 119 22.01 -3.95 -10.75
CA GLY A 119 21.46 -5.23 -11.23
C GLY A 119 22.65 -6.07 -11.69
N THR A 120 23.29 -6.79 -10.77
CA THR A 120 24.46 -7.59 -11.12
C THR A 120 24.10 -8.50 -12.28
N ALA A 121 24.91 -8.48 -13.33
CA ALA A 121 24.84 -9.42 -14.44
C ALA A 121 24.90 -10.90 -13.98
N ASP A 122 25.20 -11.14 -12.70
CA ASP A 122 25.29 -12.43 -12.03
C ASP A 122 24.08 -12.80 -11.17
N ALA A 123 23.08 -11.93 -11.00
CA ALA A 123 21.84 -12.32 -10.33
C ALA A 123 21.13 -13.36 -11.21
N ARG A 124 21.23 -14.64 -10.85
CA ARG A 124 20.37 -15.67 -11.43
C ARG A 124 18.94 -15.29 -11.06
N CYS A 125 18.21 -14.77 -12.03
CA CYS A 125 16.80 -14.46 -11.91
C CYS A 125 16.01 -15.71 -12.28
N PRO A 126 15.61 -16.54 -11.29
CA PRO A 126 14.89 -17.76 -11.58
C PRO A 126 13.54 -17.40 -12.20
N THR A 127 13.18 -18.20 -13.19
CA THR A 127 11.89 -18.07 -13.88
C THR A 127 11.21 -19.41 -13.94
N PRO A 128 9.98 -19.51 -13.45
CA PRO A 128 9.19 -20.72 -13.60
C PRO A 128 8.86 -20.97 -15.08
N GLU A 129 8.72 -22.24 -15.45
CA GLU A 129 8.41 -22.65 -16.84
C GLU A 129 7.02 -22.20 -17.31
N ARG A 130 6.14 -21.80 -16.38
CA ARG A 130 4.76 -21.40 -16.65
C ARG A 130 4.41 -20.17 -15.83
N GLY A 131 3.37 -19.47 -16.28
CA GLY A 131 2.86 -18.26 -15.64
C GLY A 131 3.40 -16.98 -16.27
N GLY A 132 3.08 -15.87 -15.63
CA GLY A 132 3.57 -14.54 -16.00
C GLY A 132 3.92 -13.73 -14.77
N PRO A 133 4.73 -12.67 -14.92
CA PRO A 133 5.03 -11.79 -13.82
C PRO A 133 3.91 -10.74 -13.67
N ILE A 134 3.58 -10.40 -12.43
CA ILE A 134 2.57 -9.39 -12.09
C ILE A 134 3.10 -8.50 -10.97
N PHE A 135 2.71 -7.23 -10.93
CA PHE A 135 2.85 -6.43 -9.70
C PHE A 135 1.64 -6.61 -8.78
N TRP A 136 0.46 -6.66 -9.37
CA TRP A 136 -0.83 -6.82 -8.72
C TRP A 136 -1.82 -7.42 -9.71
N LEU A 137 -2.88 -8.05 -9.22
CA LEU A 137 -3.93 -8.65 -10.06
C LEU A 137 -4.88 -7.60 -10.67
N ASP A 138 -5.19 -6.57 -9.89
CA ASP A 138 -6.16 -5.53 -10.19
C ASP A 138 -5.49 -4.15 -10.18
N THR A 139 -6.06 -3.17 -10.87
CA THR A 139 -5.59 -1.78 -10.83
C THR A 139 -5.34 -1.30 -9.40
N LEU A 140 -4.11 -0.87 -9.11
CA LEU A 140 -3.73 -0.31 -7.82
C LEU A 140 -4.35 1.09 -7.67
N GLU A 141 -5.18 1.30 -6.66
CA GLU A 141 -5.76 2.61 -6.36
C GLU A 141 -4.91 3.36 -5.33
N VAL A 142 -4.53 4.61 -5.63
CA VAL A 142 -3.61 5.42 -4.81
C VAL A 142 -4.03 6.88 -4.75
N ALA A 143 -3.70 7.57 -3.66
CA ALA A 143 -3.93 9.00 -3.53
C ALA A 143 -2.97 9.86 -4.39
N PRO A 144 -3.31 11.13 -4.70
CA PRO A 144 -2.33 12.11 -5.15
C PRO A 144 -1.18 12.27 -4.14
N GLY A 145 0.06 12.37 -4.61
CA GLY A 145 1.26 12.42 -3.75
C GLY A 145 1.65 11.09 -3.10
N ALA A 146 0.97 9.98 -3.43
CA ALA A 146 1.28 8.66 -2.88
C ALA A 146 2.60 8.13 -3.42
N LEU A 147 3.39 7.54 -2.51
CA LEU A 147 4.58 6.77 -2.85
C LEU A 147 4.19 5.31 -3.10
N ILE A 148 4.56 4.80 -4.27
CA ILE A 148 4.31 3.44 -4.72
C ILE A 148 5.65 2.70 -4.76
N THR A 149 5.69 1.54 -4.13
CA THR A 149 6.85 0.64 -4.11
C THR A 149 6.46 -0.72 -4.73
N PRO A 150 6.52 -0.86 -6.07
CA PRO A 150 6.04 -2.07 -6.74
C PRO A 150 6.83 -3.31 -6.31
N SER A 151 6.12 -4.38 -5.95
CA SER A 151 6.67 -5.72 -5.73
C SER A 151 6.20 -6.61 -6.85
N ALA A 152 7.11 -7.28 -7.56
CA ALA A 152 6.73 -8.20 -8.62
C ALA A 152 6.71 -9.65 -8.13
N TYR A 153 5.83 -10.45 -8.71
CA TYR A 153 5.65 -11.87 -8.40
C TYR A 153 5.49 -12.67 -9.68
N TRP A 154 6.00 -13.88 -9.70
CA TRP A 154 5.60 -14.91 -10.65
C TRP A 154 4.32 -15.58 -10.16
N THR A 155 3.36 -15.75 -11.06
CA THR A 155 2.17 -16.57 -10.82
C THR A 155 2.18 -17.81 -11.72
N PRO A 156 2.86 -18.90 -11.31
CA PRO A 156 2.95 -20.11 -12.13
C PRO A 156 1.61 -20.85 -12.24
N ARG A 157 0.71 -20.59 -11.30
CA ARG A 157 -0.67 -21.07 -11.23
C ARG A 157 -1.49 -20.16 -10.31
N PRO A 158 -2.83 -20.15 -10.42
CA PRO A 158 -3.70 -19.38 -9.53
C PRO A 158 -3.35 -19.61 -8.05
N GLY A 159 -3.40 -18.54 -7.26
CA GLY A 159 -3.14 -18.57 -5.82
C GLY A 159 -1.67 -18.66 -5.38
N ILE A 160 -0.73 -18.92 -6.30
CA ILE A 160 0.71 -18.95 -5.99
C ILE A 160 1.37 -17.67 -6.48
N TYR A 161 2.13 -17.03 -5.58
CA TYR A 161 2.87 -15.78 -5.83
C TYR A 161 4.31 -15.95 -5.36
N ASP A 162 5.20 -16.29 -6.29
CA ASP A 162 6.62 -16.42 -6.00
C ASP A 162 7.30 -15.05 -6.21
N PRO A 163 7.91 -14.44 -5.19
CA PRO A 163 8.46 -13.10 -5.30
C PRO A 163 9.60 -13.03 -6.31
N ILE A 164 9.58 -12.01 -7.16
CA ILE A 164 10.70 -11.66 -8.04
C ILE A 164 11.60 -10.71 -7.28
N ALA A 165 12.87 -11.08 -7.11
CA ALA A 165 13.84 -10.24 -6.43
C ALA A 165 13.97 -8.88 -7.14
N GLN A 166 14.03 -7.79 -6.37
CA GLN A 166 14.11 -6.44 -6.94
C GLN A 166 15.33 -6.25 -7.86
N ALA A 167 16.45 -6.91 -7.55
CA ALA A 167 17.65 -6.89 -8.39
C ALA A 167 17.43 -7.50 -9.79
N CYS A 168 16.36 -8.27 -9.98
CA CYS A 168 15.95 -8.82 -11.27
C CYS A 168 15.08 -7.88 -12.09
N LEU A 169 14.69 -6.72 -11.56
CA LEU A 169 13.82 -5.76 -12.25
C LEU A 169 14.64 -4.58 -12.76
N THR A 170 14.67 -4.42 -14.07
CA THR A 170 15.44 -3.38 -14.78
C THR A 170 14.54 -2.60 -15.73
N GLY A 171 15.03 -1.49 -16.29
CA GLY A 171 14.30 -0.76 -17.33
C GLY A 171 12.93 -0.25 -16.86
N TRP A 172 12.85 0.21 -15.62
CA TRP A 172 11.63 0.77 -15.05
C TRP A 172 11.12 1.95 -15.88
N SER A 173 9.82 1.97 -16.13
CA SER A 173 9.18 3.01 -16.92
C SER A 173 7.73 3.27 -16.52
N LEU A 174 7.27 4.48 -16.82
CA LEU A 174 5.87 4.89 -16.75
C LEU A 174 5.30 4.95 -18.16
N SER A 175 4.00 4.69 -18.31
CA SER A 175 3.30 4.98 -19.56
C SER A 175 3.37 6.47 -19.91
N GLU A 176 3.30 6.79 -21.21
CA GLU A 176 3.24 8.18 -21.67
C GLU A 176 2.09 8.95 -21.01
N GLY A 177 2.33 10.22 -20.64
CA GLY A 177 1.33 11.06 -19.99
C GLY A 177 1.05 10.71 -18.52
N ALA A 178 1.80 9.78 -17.92
CA ALA A 178 1.64 9.44 -16.51
C ALA A 178 1.73 10.69 -15.60
N ARG A 179 0.75 10.85 -14.71
CA ARG A 179 0.73 11.89 -13.67
C ARG A 179 1.53 11.44 -12.46
N ALA A 180 2.76 11.03 -12.70
CA ALA A 180 3.66 10.50 -11.70
C ALA A 180 5.11 10.68 -12.16
N VAL A 181 6.01 10.56 -11.20
CA VAL A 181 7.46 10.62 -11.41
C VAL A 181 8.08 9.36 -10.80
N MET A 182 9.17 8.87 -11.40
CA MET A 182 9.75 7.57 -11.08
C MET A 182 11.26 7.66 -10.86
N HIS A 183 11.74 6.96 -9.83
CA HIS A 183 13.16 6.63 -9.68
C HIS A 183 13.51 5.42 -10.55
N ALA A 184 14.12 5.64 -11.72
CA ALA A 184 14.36 4.57 -12.70
C ALA A 184 15.25 3.41 -12.18
N GLY A 185 16.16 3.67 -11.24
CA GLY A 185 17.00 2.61 -10.64
C GLY A 185 16.30 1.76 -9.57
N LEU A 186 15.22 2.28 -8.97
CA LEU A 186 14.55 1.64 -7.85
C LEU A 186 13.07 1.33 -8.14
N GLY A 187 12.52 1.74 -9.28
CA GLY A 187 11.10 1.58 -9.57
C GLY A 187 10.15 2.31 -8.61
N LEU A 188 10.67 3.21 -7.76
CA LEU A 188 9.85 3.99 -6.83
C LEU A 188 9.07 5.03 -7.61
N VAL A 189 7.77 5.10 -7.39
CA VAL A 189 6.90 6.04 -8.11
C VAL A 189 6.21 6.95 -7.12
N ILE A 190 6.16 8.25 -7.41
CA ILE A 190 5.35 9.23 -6.66
C ILE A 190 4.30 9.79 -7.60
N THR A 191 3.03 9.66 -7.25
CA THR A 191 1.95 10.31 -8.00
C THR A 191 2.03 11.81 -7.82
N ALA A 192 1.73 12.58 -8.87
CA ALA A 192 1.77 14.03 -8.78
C ALA A 192 0.76 14.53 -7.72
N PRO A 193 1.11 15.51 -6.87
CA PRO A 193 0.18 16.05 -5.88
C PRO A 193 -1.09 16.65 -6.48
N ASP A 194 -1.03 17.06 -7.74
CA ASP A 194 -2.13 17.64 -8.53
C ASP A 194 -2.75 16.62 -9.51
N ALA A 195 -2.41 15.32 -9.40
CA ALA A 195 -2.95 14.31 -10.27
C ALA A 195 -4.49 14.26 -10.14
N PRO A 196 -5.24 14.33 -11.25
CA PRO A 196 -6.69 14.36 -11.17
C PRO A 196 -7.26 13.00 -10.77
N GLU A 197 -8.41 13.04 -10.08
CA GLU A 197 -9.24 11.86 -9.79
C GLU A 197 -9.45 11.02 -11.06
N GLY A 198 -9.25 9.71 -10.94
CA GLY A 198 -9.45 8.76 -12.02
C GLY A 198 -8.34 8.75 -13.07
N ALA A 199 -7.26 9.53 -12.94
CA ALA A 199 -6.09 9.39 -13.81
C ALA A 199 -5.54 7.97 -13.74
N ILE A 200 -5.28 7.36 -14.91
CA ILE A 200 -4.74 6.00 -15.01
C ILE A 200 -3.38 6.08 -15.69
N PHE A 201 -2.42 5.33 -15.18
CA PHE A 201 -1.12 5.14 -15.81
C PHE A 201 -0.58 3.75 -15.48
N ASP A 202 0.38 3.28 -16.27
CA ASP A 202 1.02 2.00 -16.03
C ASP A 202 2.44 2.16 -15.50
N ILE A 203 2.81 1.28 -14.59
CA ILE A 203 4.18 1.03 -14.17
C ILE A 203 4.65 -0.23 -14.86
N SER A 204 5.84 -0.21 -15.48
CA SER A 204 6.43 -1.37 -16.14
C SER A 204 7.90 -1.56 -15.77
N ALA A 205 8.36 -2.82 -15.75
CA ALA A 205 9.76 -3.18 -15.60
C ALA A 205 10.09 -4.45 -16.42
N ARG A 206 11.35 -4.61 -16.81
CA ARG A 206 11.87 -5.81 -17.48
C ARG A 206 12.46 -6.77 -16.45
N VAL A 207 12.18 -8.06 -16.61
CA VAL A 207 12.83 -9.11 -15.83
C VAL A 207 14.17 -9.46 -16.49
N ALA A 208 15.26 -9.20 -15.79
CA ALA A 208 16.62 -9.48 -16.25
C ALA A 208 16.89 -10.98 -16.39
N GLY A 209 17.90 -11.35 -17.19
CA GLY A 209 18.31 -12.74 -17.39
C GLY A 209 17.48 -13.54 -18.40
N HIS A 210 16.62 -12.89 -19.20
CA HIS A 210 15.74 -13.55 -20.18
C HIS A 210 15.96 -13.09 -21.62
N SER A 211 16.06 -14.06 -22.53
CA SER A 211 16.14 -13.83 -23.98
C SER A 211 14.85 -13.29 -24.59
N GLN A 212 13.70 -13.53 -23.96
CA GLN A 212 12.38 -13.14 -24.45
C GLN A 212 11.93 -11.73 -24.01
N HIS A 213 12.80 -10.92 -23.38
CA HIS A 213 12.47 -9.57 -22.90
C HIS A 213 11.17 -9.49 -22.08
N ILE A 214 11.02 -10.41 -21.12
CA ILE A 214 9.83 -10.49 -20.28
C ILE A 214 9.63 -9.16 -19.54
N THR A 215 8.42 -8.62 -19.62
CA THR A 215 8.04 -7.35 -18.97
C THR A 215 6.89 -7.61 -17.99
N VAL A 216 7.01 -7.04 -16.79
CA VAL A 216 5.92 -6.94 -15.81
C VAL A 216 5.30 -5.56 -15.92
N ARG A 217 3.96 -5.50 -15.88
CA ARG A 217 3.18 -4.26 -15.97
C ARG A 217 2.07 -4.28 -14.94
N GLY A 218 1.75 -3.10 -14.41
CA GLY A 218 0.65 -2.91 -13.49
C GLY A 218 0.01 -1.54 -13.68
N ALA A 219 -1.32 -1.52 -13.78
CA ALA A 219 -2.10 -0.29 -13.89
C ALA A 219 -2.29 0.35 -12.51
N VAL A 220 -2.17 1.67 -12.45
CA VAL A 220 -2.42 2.50 -11.28
C VAL A 220 -3.54 3.48 -11.60
N ARG A 221 -4.44 3.70 -10.64
CA ARG A 221 -5.50 4.72 -10.70
C ARG A 221 -5.34 5.69 -9.54
N VAL A 222 -5.33 6.98 -9.84
CA VAL A 222 -5.36 8.04 -8.83
C VAL A 222 -6.78 8.19 -8.29
N THR A 223 -6.94 8.14 -6.97
CA THR A 223 -8.21 8.20 -6.26
C THR A 223 -8.11 9.12 -5.05
N ASP A 224 -9.08 10.00 -4.86
CA ASP A 224 -9.20 10.96 -3.77
C ASP A 224 -9.90 10.26 -2.60
N PRO A 225 -9.17 9.90 -1.53
CA PRO A 225 -9.76 9.19 -0.40
C PRO A 225 -10.87 9.99 0.29
N ALA A 226 -10.89 11.31 0.16
CA ALA A 226 -11.94 12.15 0.74
C ALA A 226 -13.28 11.99 -0.01
N ARG A 227 -13.23 11.72 -1.31
CA ARG A 227 -14.42 11.44 -2.14
C ARG A 227 -14.90 10.00 -2.01
N HIS A 228 -13.97 9.08 -1.73
CA HIS A 228 -14.23 7.65 -1.64
C HIS A 228 -13.90 7.08 -0.25
N PRO A 229 -14.52 7.57 0.84
CA PRO A 229 -14.10 7.24 2.20
C PRO A 229 -14.28 5.77 2.57
N LEU A 230 -15.16 5.05 1.87
CA LEU A 230 -15.36 3.62 2.07
C LEU A 230 -14.35 2.76 1.32
N ALA A 231 -13.62 3.31 0.34
CA ALA A 231 -12.70 2.53 -0.49
C ALA A 231 -11.62 1.84 0.36
N GLY A 232 -11.38 0.57 0.06
CA GLY A 232 -10.47 -0.32 0.78
C GLY A 232 -11.06 -1.71 0.99
N THR A 233 -10.24 -2.57 1.60
CA THR A 233 -10.56 -3.95 1.97
C THR A 233 -10.88 -4.00 3.46
N TRP A 234 -11.97 -4.67 3.81
CA TRP A 234 -12.55 -4.68 5.15
C TRP A 234 -12.90 -6.11 5.60
N SER A 235 -12.59 -6.47 6.84
CA SER A 235 -13.09 -7.70 7.49
C SER A 235 -14.10 -7.36 8.56
N GLU A 236 -15.20 -8.10 8.63
CA GLU A 236 -16.20 -7.96 9.68
C GLU A 236 -15.66 -8.45 11.03
N THR A 237 -15.80 -7.62 12.06
CA THR A 237 -15.33 -7.92 13.42
C THR A 237 -16.47 -8.11 14.40
N GLN A 238 -17.54 -7.32 14.26
CA GLN A 238 -18.69 -7.35 15.15
C GLN A 238 -19.99 -7.12 14.39
N GLU A 239 -21.08 -7.63 14.94
CA GLU A 239 -22.44 -7.38 14.47
C GLU A 239 -23.37 -7.02 15.64
N LYS A 240 -24.48 -6.38 15.31
CA LYS A 240 -25.55 -6.06 16.24
C LYS A 240 -26.92 -6.38 15.62
N LEU A 241 -27.74 -7.07 16.40
CA LEU A 241 -29.09 -7.46 16.00
C LEU A 241 -30.05 -6.26 15.95
N CYS A 242 -31.04 -6.34 15.08
CA CYS A 242 -32.12 -5.36 14.95
C CYS A 242 -33.00 -5.27 16.21
N SER A 243 -33.14 -6.37 16.95
CA SER A 243 -33.83 -6.41 18.25
C SER A 243 -33.08 -5.63 19.35
N GLY A 244 -31.88 -5.13 19.07
CA GLY A 244 -31.01 -4.47 20.03
C GLY A 244 -30.02 -5.42 20.68
N GLY A 245 -29.44 -4.99 21.80
CA GLY A 245 -28.41 -5.72 22.54
C GLY A 245 -26.98 -5.22 22.31
N ASP A 246 -26.04 -5.95 22.89
CA ASP A 246 -24.61 -5.67 22.80
C ASP A 246 -24.03 -6.13 21.46
N TRP A 247 -22.88 -5.54 21.10
CA TRP A 247 -22.10 -6.02 19.97
C TRP A 247 -21.58 -7.43 20.23
N ARG A 248 -21.69 -8.29 19.23
CA ARG A 248 -21.20 -9.68 19.30
C ARG A 248 -20.32 -10.02 18.11
N LYS A 249 -19.49 -11.05 18.27
CA LYS A 249 -18.75 -11.63 17.16
C LYS A 249 -19.74 -12.36 16.23
N PRO A 250 -19.69 -12.13 14.91
CA PRO A 250 -20.51 -12.91 13.97
C PRO A 250 -20.12 -14.38 13.98
N ALA A 251 -21.11 -15.27 13.84
CA ALA A 251 -20.85 -16.71 13.68
C ALA A 251 -20.17 -17.00 12.32
N GLU A 252 -20.61 -16.32 11.27
CA GLU A 252 -20.06 -16.38 9.92
C GLU A 252 -19.66 -14.98 9.44
N PRO A 253 -18.51 -14.45 9.89
CA PRO A 253 -18.10 -13.10 9.54
C PRO A 253 -17.79 -12.99 8.06
N ILE A 254 -18.08 -11.83 7.47
CA ILE A 254 -17.54 -11.47 6.16
C ILE A 254 -16.03 -11.30 6.30
N GLY A 255 -15.27 -12.25 5.74
CA GLY A 255 -13.81 -12.20 5.76
C GLY A 255 -13.24 -11.06 4.93
N GLU A 256 -13.86 -10.76 3.79
CA GLU A 256 -13.44 -9.69 2.89
C GLU A 256 -14.64 -8.96 2.25
N LEU A 257 -14.69 -7.65 2.45
CA LEU A 257 -15.55 -6.70 1.75
C LEU A 257 -14.65 -5.63 1.13
N VAL A 258 -14.63 -5.56 -0.19
CA VAL A 258 -13.82 -4.58 -0.93
C VAL A 258 -14.74 -3.53 -1.52
N PHE A 259 -14.49 -2.25 -1.20
CA PHE A 259 -15.03 -1.11 -1.94
C PHE A 259 -13.92 -0.52 -2.80
N LYS A 260 -14.13 -0.43 -4.12
CA LYS A 260 -13.21 0.21 -5.05
C LYS A 260 -13.67 1.66 -5.30
N ALA A 261 -12.74 2.61 -5.41
CA ALA A 261 -13.10 4.02 -5.63
C ALA A 261 -13.93 4.24 -6.91
N ASN A 262 -13.74 3.38 -7.91
CA ASN A 262 -14.56 3.39 -9.13
C ASN A 262 -16.04 3.02 -8.92
N GLY A 263 -16.47 2.75 -7.69
CA GLY A 263 -17.84 2.42 -7.34
C GLY A 263 -18.15 0.93 -7.48
N ALA A 264 -17.18 0.05 -7.72
CA ALA A 264 -17.37 -1.39 -7.65
C ALA A 264 -17.23 -1.89 -6.20
N PHE A 265 -17.90 -3.00 -5.87
CA PHE A 265 -17.63 -3.72 -4.63
C PHE A 265 -17.63 -5.24 -4.86
N THR A 266 -16.88 -5.95 -4.01
CA THR A 266 -16.90 -7.41 -3.91
C THR A 266 -17.07 -7.82 -2.46
N LEU A 267 -17.67 -8.99 -2.25
CA LEU A 267 -17.83 -9.59 -0.93
C LEU A 267 -17.47 -11.07 -0.99
N ALA A 268 -16.68 -11.51 -0.02
CA ALA A 268 -16.38 -12.92 0.23
C ALA A 268 -16.42 -13.20 1.74
N ARG A 269 -17.20 -14.19 2.16
CA ARG A 269 -17.16 -14.68 3.55
C ARG A 269 -15.88 -15.43 3.86
N VAL A 270 -15.48 -16.30 2.94
CA VAL A 270 -14.25 -17.08 3.03
C VAL A 270 -13.37 -16.63 1.86
N PRO A 271 -12.52 -15.60 2.04
CA PRO A 271 -11.65 -15.13 0.96
C PRO A 271 -10.71 -16.24 0.54
N PHE A 272 -10.71 -16.55 -0.76
CA PHE A 272 -9.84 -17.56 -1.37
C PHE A 272 -9.55 -17.17 -2.83
N GLU A 273 -8.29 -16.84 -3.14
CA GLU A 273 -7.87 -16.43 -4.48
C GLU A 273 -8.79 -15.34 -5.09
N SER A 274 -9.39 -15.60 -6.26
CA SER A 274 -10.33 -14.71 -6.94
C SER A 274 -11.80 -15.03 -6.64
N TYR A 275 -12.10 -15.82 -5.61
CA TYR A 275 -13.46 -16.18 -5.24
C TYR A 275 -14.17 -15.04 -4.52
N PHE A 276 -15.35 -14.68 -5.02
CA PHE A 276 -16.29 -13.77 -4.36
C PHE A 276 -17.65 -14.43 -4.24
N ASP A 277 -18.34 -14.24 -3.11
CA ASP A 277 -19.74 -14.65 -2.98
C ASP A 277 -20.60 -13.85 -3.96
N TYR A 278 -20.40 -12.53 -4.02
CA TYR A 278 -21.03 -11.66 -5.00
C TYR A 278 -20.29 -10.34 -5.18
N TRP A 279 -20.64 -9.65 -6.26
CA TRP A 279 -20.05 -8.37 -6.64
C TRP A 279 -21.09 -7.46 -7.29
N GLY A 280 -20.76 -6.18 -7.35
CA GLY A 280 -21.65 -5.20 -7.93
C GLY A 280 -21.11 -3.79 -7.90
N THR A 281 -22.02 -2.84 -7.87
CA THR A 281 -21.71 -1.42 -7.76
C THR A 281 -22.25 -0.82 -6.47
N TYR A 282 -21.62 0.22 -5.95
CA TYR A 282 -22.09 0.97 -4.82
C TYR A 282 -22.10 2.47 -5.10
N ARG A 283 -22.97 3.17 -4.36
CA ARG A 283 -22.97 4.62 -4.27
C ARG A 283 -22.99 5.01 -2.81
N HIS A 284 -22.09 5.90 -2.42
CA HIS A 284 -22.01 6.46 -1.07
C HIS A 284 -22.13 7.97 -1.14
N ALA A 285 -22.94 8.54 -0.25
CA ALA A 285 -23.06 9.98 -0.04
C ALA A 285 -22.35 10.34 1.27
N PRO A 286 -21.10 10.86 1.24
CA PRO A 286 -20.31 11.10 2.45
C PRO A 286 -20.99 11.95 3.51
N ALA A 287 -21.77 12.96 3.09
CA ALA A 287 -22.43 13.89 4.01
C ALA A 287 -23.55 13.23 4.84
N SER A 288 -24.35 12.36 4.23
CA SER A 288 -25.48 11.69 4.92
C SER A 288 -25.14 10.28 5.40
N GLY A 289 -24.01 9.75 4.96
CA GLY A 289 -23.61 8.36 5.10
C GLY A 289 -24.44 7.39 4.25
N ALA A 290 -25.39 7.86 3.44
CA ALA A 290 -26.28 6.98 2.67
C ALA A 290 -25.46 6.08 1.74
N LEU A 291 -25.76 4.79 1.76
CA LEU A 291 -25.09 3.76 0.97
C LEU A 291 -26.14 2.96 0.21
N THR A 292 -25.90 2.77 -1.09
CA THR A 292 -26.68 1.84 -1.92
C THR A 292 -25.72 0.85 -2.55
N LEU A 293 -26.01 -0.45 -2.45
CA LEU A 293 -25.31 -1.51 -3.17
C LEU A 293 -26.26 -2.14 -4.19
N ASN A 294 -25.77 -2.35 -5.40
CA ASN A 294 -26.47 -3.05 -6.47
C ASN A 294 -25.64 -4.26 -6.87
N ILE A 295 -26.12 -5.46 -6.53
CA ILE A 295 -25.49 -6.73 -6.82
C ILE A 295 -25.77 -7.09 -8.28
N THR A 296 -24.71 -7.22 -9.08
CA THR A 296 -24.81 -7.49 -10.52
C THR A 296 -24.42 -8.92 -10.88
N GLY A 297 -23.71 -9.62 -9.99
CA GLY A 297 -23.27 -11.01 -10.20
C GLY A 297 -22.76 -11.63 -8.91
N GLY A 298 -22.45 -12.93 -8.96
CA GLY A 298 -21.98 -13.68 -7.80
C GLY A 298 -22.06 -15.19 -7.95
N ASN A 299 -21.35 -15.89 -7.08
CA ASN A 299 -21.46 -17.34 -6.87
C ASN A 299 -22.56 -17.69 -5.87
N ARG A 300 -22.92 -16.76 -4.97
CA ARG A 300 -23.93 -16.90 -3.90
C ARG A 300 -24.76 -15.62 -3.79
N ILE A 301 -25.46 -15.29 -4.88
CA ILE A 301 -26.24 -14.05 -5.00
C ILE A 301 -27.45 -14.11 -4.04
N PRO A 302 -27.67 -13.09 -3.17
CA PRO A 302 -28.87 -13.02 -2.35
C PRO A 302 -30.13 -12.75 -3.19
N SER A 303 -31.31 -13.06 -2.64
CA SER A 303 -32.60 -12.80 -3.29
C SER A 303 -32.82 -11.30 -3.54
N GLU A 304 -32.47 -10.46 -2.56
CA GLU A 304 -32.47 -9.00 -2.70
C GLU A 304 -31.15 -8.55 -3.33
N ARG A 305 -31.22 -8.01 -4.56
CA ARG A 305 -30.04 -7.54 -5.30
C ARG A 305 -29.77 -6.06 -5.10
N SER A 306 -30.67 -5.32 -4.48
CA SER A 306 -30.48 -3.90 -4.17
C SER A 306 -30.59 -3.66 -2.66
N ALA A 307 -29.48 -3.26 -2.06
CA ALA A 307 -29.41 -2.93 -0.64
C ALA A 307 -29.29 -1.42 -0.43
N LYS A 308 -30.06 -0.88 0.51
CA LYS A 308 -29.93 0.52 0.95
C LYS A 308 -29.64 0.55 2.44
N GLY A 309 -28.73 1.41 2.86
CA GLY A 309 -28.35 1.55 4.26
C GLY A 309 -27.48 2.77 4.47
N ARG A 310 -26.61 2.71 5.46
CA ARG A 310 -25.62 3.73 5.76
C ARG A 310 -24.24 3.10 5.92
N GLY A 311 -23.22 3.82 5.52
CA GLY A 311 -21.82 3.47 5.74
C GLY A 311 -21.04 4.68 6.21
N ARG A 312 -20.20 4.51 7.23
CA ARG A 312 -19.31 5.57 7.73
C ARG A 312 -18.04 5.01 8.36
N ILE A 313 -16.96 5.78 8.28
CA ILE A 313 -15.73 5.48 8.99
C ILE A 313 -15.80 6.12 10.37
N MET A 314 -15.67 5.30 11.41
CA MET A 314 -15.64 5.76 12.80
C MET A 314 -14.31 6.46 13.12
N PRO A 315 -14.23 7.25 14.21
CA PRO A 315 -12.97 7.83 14.66
C PRO A 315 -11.86 6.79 14.92
N SER A 316 -12.24 5.56 15.29
CA SER A 316 -11.32 4.42 15.45
C SER A 316 -10.72 3.90 14.13
N GLY A 317 -11.23 4.35 12.98
CA GLY A 317 -10.85 3.85 11.66
C GLY A 317 -11.67 2.65 11.18
N GLU A 318 -12.56 2.11 12.02
CA GLU A 318 -13.48 1.02 11.67
C GLU A 318 -14.59 1.51 10.74
N LEU A 319 -15.03 0.65 9.84
CA LEU A 319 -16.20 0.89 9.01
C LEU A 319 -17.45 0.37 9.73
N LEU A 320 -18.41 1.26 9.96
CA LEU A 320 -19.74 0.91 10.44
C LEU A 320 -20.73 0.91 9.27
N LEU A 321 -21.39 -0.22 9.06
CA LEU A 321 -22.49 -0.39 8.11
C LEU A 321 -23.81 -0.63 8.85
N GLU A 322 -24.86 0.06 8.44
CA GLU A 322 -26.18 0.02 9.10
C GLU A 322 -27.31 -0.12 8.08
N GLY A 323 -28.34 -0.89 8.42
CA GLY A 323 -29.57 -0.99 7.62
C GLY A 323 -29.43 -1.75 6.30
N LEU A 324 -28.28 -2.35 6.02
CA LEU A 324 -28.10 -3.23 4.86
C LEU A 324 -28.81 -4.56 5.15
N PRO A 325 -29.45 -5.20 4.14
CA PRO A 325 -30.19 -6.43 4.33
C PRO A 325 -29.26 -7.50 4.92
N PRO A 326 -29.81 -8.50 5.61
CA PRO A 326 -29.01 -9.54 6.21
C PRO A 326 -28.21 -10.22 5.11
N TRP A 327 -26.92 -9.89 5.07
CA TRP A 327 -25.96 -10.51 4.17
C TRP A 327 -25.66 -11.94 4.60
N SER A 328 -26.39 -12.52 5.54
CA SER A 328 -26.40 -13.93 5.89
C SER A 328 -27.84 -14.43 5.88
N ALA A 329 -28.05 -15.64 5.38
CA ALA A 329 -29.13 -16.46 5.90
C ALA A 329 -28.58 -17.07 7.21
N GLU A 330 -29.28 -16.90 8.34
CA GLU A 330 -29.53 -17.96 9.36
C GLU A 330 -29.68 -17.52 10.83
N ALA A 331 -30.59 -18.26 11.50
CA ALA A 331 -30.87 -18.59 12.90
C ALA A 331 -30.84 -17.54 14.04
N GLY A 332 -30.17 -16.39 13.89
CA GLY A 332 -29.90 -15.48 15.02
C GLY A 332 -30.78 -14.23 15.13
N GLY A 333 -31.76 -14.06 14.24
CA GLY A 333 -32.49 -12.81 14.05
C GLY A 333 -31.83 -11.88 13.04
N ALA A 334 -32.54 -10.83 12.63
CA ALA A 334 -32.04 -9.88 11.64
C ALA A 334 -30.89 -9.04 12.20
N VAL A 335 -29.79 -8.91 11.44
CA VAL A 335 -28.65 -8.04 11.76
C VAL A 335 -28.90 -6.66 11.17
N CYS A 336 -28.77 -5.61 11.98
CA CYS A 336 -28.99 -4.22 11.55
C CYS A 336 -27.71 -3.39 11.48
N SER A 337 -26.65 -3.80 12.17
CA SER A 337 -25.37 -3.08 12.16
C SER A 337 -24.19 -4.04 12.15
N ARG A 338 -23.14 -3.68 11.44
CA ARG A 338 -21.90 -4.45 11.31
C ARG A 338 -20.70 -3.50 11.41
N LEU A 339 -19.70 -3.91 12.17
CA LEU A 339 -18.40 -3.23 12.26
C LEU A 339 -17.36 -4.03 11.50
N PHE A 340 -16.52 -3.31 10.77
CA PHE A 340 -15.42 -3.88 10.02
C PHE A 340 -14.11 -3.18 10.35
N ARG A 341 -13.04 -3.95 10.36
CA ARG A 341 -11.67 -3.44 10.44
C ARG A 341 -11.07 -3.44 9.04
N ARG A 342 -10.28 -2.41 8.73
CA ARG A 342 -9.49 -2.36 7.49
C ARG A 342 -8.35 -3.39 7.55
N HIS A 343 -8.03 -4.00 6.42
CA HIS A 343 -6.82 -4.84 6.27
C HIS A 343 -5.54 -4.03 6.31
#